data_AF-A0A265QBM7-F1
#
_entry.id   AF-A0A265QBM7-F1
#
_cell.length_a   1.000
_cell.length_b   1.000
_cell.length_c   1.000
_cell.angle_alpha   90.00
_cell.angle_beta   90.00
_cell.angle_gamma   90.00
#
_symmetry.space_group_name_H-M   'P 1'
#
loop_
_entity.id
_entity.type
_entity.pdbx_description
1 polymer ?
#
loop_
_entity_poly.entity_id
_entity_poly.type
_entity_poly.pdbx_seq_one_letter_code
_entity_poly.pdbx_strand_id
1 'polypeptide(L)'
;MQAQKHPAFNAEDRYLKDTCKCIDSEIDYLANEVEKMDEELLKLKRAVGGNYSDDVIVKATIHEANKRKLNQLRRAEDKPYFGRIDFKELGKSGYETFYVGKTSLTKKDDNKMLIIDWRAPMASLYYSGEIGEVMYKAPGGLIIGDLELKRQYEIQKKELINIFDKGLTPMDEYLQTALWEKKDNRLKDIVNTIQSEQNDIIRADKGKVLIVQGVAGSGKTTIVLHRIAYLMYTYQEIFDAEKLLIIVPTIFF
;
A
#
# COMPACT_ATOMS: atom_id res chain seq x y z
N MET A 1 0.32 -21.34 2.97
CA MET A 1 -0.33 -22.64 2.68
C MET A 1 -1.33 -22.41 1.56
N GLN A 2 -1.63 -23.43 0.74
CA GLN A 2 -2.71 -23.35 -0.26
C GLN A 2 -3.98 -22.82 0.42
N ALA A 3 -4.54 -21.74 -0.12
CA ALA A 3 -5.58 -20.97 0.55
C ALA A 3 -6.76 -21.84 0.97
N GLN A 4 -7.22 -22.74 0.09
CA GLN A 4 -8.35 -23.64 0.32
C GLN A 4 -8.22 -24.54 1.55
N LYS A 5 -7.00 -24.80 2.02
CA LYS A 5 -6.74 -25.64 3.21
C LYS A 5 -6.64 -24.83 4.50
N HIS A 6 -6.68 -23.51 4.43
CA HIS A 6 -6.57 -22.62 5.58
C HIS A 6 -7.96 -22.45 6.26
N PRO A 7 -8.05 -22.49 7.59
CA PRO A 7 -9.34 -22.38 8.29
C PRO A 7 -10.07 -21.05 8.03
N ALA A 8 -9.32 -19.97 7.78
CA ALA A 8 -9.89 -18.66 7.45
C ALA A 8 -10.35 -18.52 5.99
N PHE A 9 -10.13 -19.51 5.11
CA PHE A 9 -10.32 -19.39 3.67
C PHE A 9 -11.68 -18.81 3.27
N ASN A 10 -12.77 -19.38 3.79
CA ASN A 10 -14.12 -18.99 3.39
C ASN A 10 -14.42 -17.51 3.73
N ALA A 11 -13.93 -17.04 4.88
CA ALA A 11 -14.10 -15.64 5.28
C ALA A 11 -13.27 -14.70 4.40
N GLU A 12 -12.02 -15.07 4.11
CA GLU A 12 -11.09 -14.25 3.32
C GLU A 12 -11.44 -14.24 1.83
N ASP A 13 -11.90 -15.35 1.27
CA ASP A 13 -12.40 -15.44 -0.11
C ASP A 13 -13.65 -14.59 -0.30
N ARG A 14 -14.57 -14.60 0.67
CA ARG A 14 -15.74 -13.72 0.66
C ARG A 14 -15.32 -12.25 0.72
N TYR A 15 -14.40 -11.89 1.61
CA TYR A 15 -13.89 -10.53 1.72
C TYR A 15 -13.23 -10.06 0.42
N LEU A 16 -12.42 -10.93 -0.21
CA LEU A 16 -11.80 -10.65 -1.49
C LEU A 16 -12.84 -10.39 -2.58
N LYS A 17 -13.85 -11.25 -2.71
CA LYS A 17 -14.92 -11.08 -3.71
C LYS A 17 -15.70 -9.79 -3.51
N ASP A 18 -16.04 -9.44 -2.28
CA ASP A 18 -16.74 -8.19 -1.97
C ASP A 18 -15.85 -6.97 -2.26
N THR A 19 -14.55 -7.07 -1.97
CA THR A 19 -13.56 -6.04 -2.29
C THR A 19 -13.40 -5.84 -3.80
N CYS A 20 -13.27 -6.92 -4.56
CA CYS A 20 -13.16 -6.87 -6.02
C CYS A 20 -14.39 -6.22 -6.65
N LYS A 21 -15.60 -6.59 -6.20
CA LYS A 21 -16.84 -5.93 -6.66
C LYS A 21 -16.85 -4.43 -6.38
N CYS A 22 -16.36 -4.03 -5.20
CA CYS A 22 -16.26 -2.62 -4.86
C CYS A 22 -15.24 -1.88 -5.74
N ILE A 23 -14.11 -2.50 -6.06
CA ILE A 23 -13.11 -1.93 -6.99
C ILE A 23 -13.69 -1.79 -8.39
N ASP A 24 -14.33 -2.84 -8.90
CA ASP A 24 -14.91 -2.85 -10.25
C ASP A 24 -15.96 -1.74 -10.39
N SER A 25 -16.88 -1.64 -9.42
CA SER A 25 -17.87 -0.56 -9.39
C SER A 25 -17.25 0.84 -9.28
N GLU A 26 -16.14 1.00 -8.55
CA GLU A 26 -15.47 2.30 -8.41
C GLU A 26 -14.69 2.68 -9.67
N ILE A 27 -14.08 1.69 -10.35
CA ILE A 27 -13.42 1.87 -11.65
C ILE A 27 -14.44 2.33 -12.68
N ASP A 28 -15.60 1.66 -12.77
CA ASP A 28 -16.66 2.02 -13.72
C ASP A 28 -17.18 3.43 -13.48
N TYR A 29 -17.41 3.78 -12.20
CA TYR A 29 -17.82 5.12 -11.82
C TYR A 29 -16.78 6.18 -12.21
N LEU A 30 -15.52 5.99 -11.82
CA LEU A 30 -14.46 6.95 -12.09
C LEU A 30 -14.13 7.04 -13.59
N ALA A 31 -14.23 5.94 -14.34
CA ALA A 31 -14.03 5.96 -15.78
C ALA A 31 -15.05 6.85 -16.47
N ASN A 32 -16.34 6.71 -16.12
CA ASN A 32 -17.41 7.55 -16.64
C ASN A 32 -17.24 9.03 -16.23
N GLU A 33 -16.87 9.30 -14.98
CA GLU A 33 -16.67 10.67 -14.50
C GLU A 33 -15.45 11.35 -15.17
N VAL A 34 -14.35 10.61 -15.36
CA VAL A 34 -13.18 11.10 -16.09
C VAL A 34 -13.57 11.44 -17.54
N GLU A 35 -14.33 10.60 -18.22
CA GLU A 35 -14.76 10.86 -19.60
C GLU A 35 -15.61 12.14 -19.70
N LYS A 36 -16.60 12.31 -18.81
CA LYS A 36 -17.42 13.53 -18.74
C LYS A 36 -16.58 14.78 -18.48
N MET A 37 -15.67 14.73 -17.50
CA MET A 37 -14.81 15.86 -17.15
C MET A 37 -13.83 16.22 -18.28
N ASP A 38 -13.35 15.23 -19.06
CA ASP A 38 -12.53 15.48 -20.25
C ASP A 38 -13.32 16.31 -21.29
N GLU A 39 -14.59 15.98 -21.56
CA GLU A 39 -15.45 16.75 -22.46
C GLU A 39 -15.74 18.17 -21.93
N GLU A 40 -16.04 18.30 -20.64
CA GLU A 40 -16.33 19.58 -20.00
C GLU A 40 -15.13 20.53 -20.02
N LEU A 41 -13.94 20.03 -19.70
CA LEU A 41 -12.71 20.81 -19.74
C LEU A 41 -12.36 21.27 -21.16
N LEU A 42 -12.63 20.45 -22.18
CA LEU A 42 -12.47 20.86 -23.58
C LEU A 42 -13.42 22.01 -23.96
N LYS A 43 -14.68 21.97 -23.51
CA LYS A 43 -15.66 23.04 -23.74
C LYS A 43 -15.26 24.33 -23.01
N LEU A 44 -14.85 24.22 -21.74
CA LEU A 44 -14.41 25.35 -20.91
C LEU A 44 -13.17 26.03 -21.50
N LYS A 45 -12.14 25.27 -21.90
CA LYS A 45 -10.93 25.82 -22.51
C LYS A 45 -11.22 26.62 -23.78
N ARG A 46 -12.18 26.17 -24.59
CA ARG A 46 -12.63 26.89 -25.80
C ARG A 46 -13.39 28.17 -25.46
N ALA A 47 -14.27 28.13 -24.45
CA ALA A 47 -15.10 29.27 -24.06
C ALA A 47 -14.30 30.41 -23.41
N VAL A 48 -13.27 30.08 -22.63
CA VAL A 48 -12.49 31.06 -21.86
C VAL A 48 -11.36 31.68 -22.71
N GLY A 49 -11.09 31.16 -23.91
CA GLY A 49 -10.19 31.79 -24.88
C GLY A 49 -8.73 31.95 -24.40
N GLY A 50 -8.30 31.17 -23.42
CA GLY A 50 -6.94 31.24 -22.84
C GLY A 50 -6.82 32.06 -21.56
N ASN A 51 -7.89 32.67 -21.05
CA ASN A 51 -7.85 33.29 -19.72
C ASN A 51 -7.85 32.21 -18.61
N TYR A 52 -7.04 32.40 -17.58
CA TYR A 52 -7.08 31.56 -16.39
C TYR A 52 -8.30 31.95 -15.55
N SER A 53 -9.18 30.99 -15.30
CA SER A 53 -10.27 31.10 -14.32
C SER A 53 -10.04 30.07 -13.24
N ASP A 54 -10.21 30.46 -11.98
CA ASP A 54 -10.02 29.58 -10.82
C ASP A 54 -10.86 28.29 -10.93
N ASP A 55 -12.07 28.38 -11.52
CA ASP A 55 -12.93 27.21 -11.77
C ASP A 55 -12.29 26.19 -12.71
N VAL A 56 -11.57 26.65 -13.73
CA VAL A 56 -10.86 25.78 -14.69
C VAL A 56 -9.70 25.07 -13.99
N ILE A 57 -8.96 25.77 -13.13
CA ILE A 57 -7.86 25.19 -12.36
C ILE A 57 -8.40 24.13 -11.40
N VAL A 58 -9.42 24.45 -10.61
CA VAL A 58 -10.02 23.52 -9.65
C VAL A 58 -10.54 22.26 -10.34
N LYS A 59 -11.28 22.41 -11.44
CA LYS A 59 -11.79 21.25 -12.21
C LYS A 59 -10.66 20.42 -12.82
N ALA A 60 -9.62 21.06 -13.36
CA ALA A 60 -8.46 20.35 -13.89
C ALA A 60 -7.72 19.57 -12.79
N THR A 61 -7.56 20.14 -11.60
CA THR A 61 -6.94 19.46 -10.45
C THR A 61 -7.75 18.25 -10.00
N ILE A 62 -9.08 18.39 -9.86
CA ILE A 62 -9.97 17.27 -9.51
C ILE A 62 -9.90 16.19 -10.58
N HIS A 63 -9.89 16.57 -11.85
CA HIS A 63 -9.81 15.65 -12.99
C HIS A 63 -8.53 14.83 -12.97
N GLU A 64 -7.39 15.49 -12.75
CA GLU A 64 -6.12 14.81 -12.59
C GLU A 64 -6.12 13.87 -11.40
N ALA A 65 -6.71 14.27 -10.27
CA ALA A 65 -6.84 13.41 -9.09
C ALA A 65 -7.68 12.16 -9.40
N ASN A 66 -8.81 12.31 -10.10
CA ASN A 66 -9.67 11.21 -10.54
C ASN A 66 -8.94 10.28 -11.51
N LYS A 67 -8.22 10.81 -12.50
CA LYS A 67 -7.38 10.02 -13.42
C LYS A 67 -6.30 9.22 -12.67
N ARG A 68 -5.61 9.86 -11.73
CA ARG A 68 -4.60 9.19 -10.88
C ARG A 68 -5.25 8.07 -10.06
N LYS A 69 -6.40 8.32 -9.44
CA LYS A 69 -7.12 7.32 -8.64
C LYS A 69 -7.60 6.14 -9.48
N LEU A 70 -8.17 6.40 -10.66
CA LEU A 70 -8.60 5.37 -11.62
C LEU A 70 -7.43 4.46 -12.02
N ASN A 71 -6.29 5.05 -12.37
CA ASN A 71 -5.09 4.29 -12.73
C ASN A 71 -4.56 3.44 -11.55
N GLN A 72 -4.62 3.98 -10.32
CA GLN A 72 -4.23 3.23 -9.13
C GLN A 72 -5.16 2.05 -8.83
N LEU A 73 -6.47 2.21 -9.05
CA LEU A 73 -7.46 1.13 -8.87
C LEU A 73 -7.30 0.05 -9.94
N ARG A 74 -7.15 0.42 -11.22
CA ARG A 74 -6.88 -0.54 -12.31
C ARG A 74 -5.64 -1.40 -12.05
N ARG A 75 -4.58 -0.82 -11.48
CA ARG A 75 -3.37 -1.56 -11.09
C ARG A 75 -3.58 -2.49 -9.89
N ALA A 76 -4.55 -2.19 -9.04
CA ALA A 76 -4.87 -2.98 -7.86
C ALA A 76 -5.98 -4.01 -8.13
N GLU A 77 -6.70 -3.92 -9.24
CA GLU A 77 -7.85 -4.77 -9.59
C GLU A 77 -7.57 -6.27 -9.45
N ASP A 78 -6.46 -6.74 -10.01
CA ASP A 78 -6.09 -8.16 -9.95
C ASP A 78 -5.59 -8.59 -8.57
N LYS A 79 -5.00 -7.66 -7.81
CA LYS A 79 -4.29 -7.89 -6.54
C LYS A 79 -4.55 -6.72 -5.58
N PRO A 80 -5.75 -6.66 -4.97
CA PRO A 80 -6.22 -5.46 -4.27
C PRO A 80 -5.42 -5.16 -2.99
N TYR A 81 -5.12 -6.22 -2.23
CA TYR A 81 -4.34 -6.15 -1.00
C TYR A 81 -3.40 -7.36 -0.92
N PHE A 82 -2.38 -7.26 -0.08
CA PHE A 82 -1.37 -8.32 0.10
C PHE A 82 -1.23 -8.74 1.56
N GLY A 83 -1.74 -7.95 2.51
CA GLY A 83 -1.63 -8.23 3.93
C GLY A 83 -2.88 -7.92 4.71
N ARG A 84 -2.95 -8.45 5.93
CA ARG A 84 -3.94 -8.11 6.96
C ARG A 84 -3.23 -8.03 8.31
N ILE A 85 -3.64 -7.06 9.11
CA ILE A 85 -3.28 -6.94 10.51
C ILE A 85 -4.54 -6.79 11.36
N ASP A 86 -4.58 -7.45 12.52
CA ASP A 86 -5.63 -7.24 13.53
C ASP A 86 -4.97 -6.54 14.73
N PHE A 87 -5.32 -5.27 14.93
CA PHE A 87 -4.68 -4.38 15.89
C PHE A 87 -5.70 -3.80 16.86
N LYS A 88 -5.35 -3.80 18.14
CA LYS A 88 -6.14 -3.18 19.21
C LYS A 88 -5.36 -2.04 19.82
N GLU A 89 -5.85 -0.82 19.62
CA GLU A 89 -5.28 0.36 20.24
C GLU A 89 -5.49 0.35 21.76
N LEU A 90 -4.48 0.80 22.51
CA LEU A 90 -4.57 0.91 23.96
C LEU A 90 -5.70 1.87 24.35
N GLY A 91 -6.61 1.40 25.21
CA GLY A 91 -7.78 2.16 25.64
C GLY A 91 -9.02 2.02 24.74
N LYS A 92 -8.93 1.35 23.59
CA LYS A 92 -10.09 0.96 22.79
C LYS A 92 -10.54 -0.48 23.06
N SER A 93 -11.83 -0.74 22.84
CA SER A 93 -12.41 -2.07 22.97
C SER A 93 -12.39 -2.82 21.64
N GLY A 94 -11.83 -4.03 21.64
CA GLY A 94 -11.82 -4.93 20.49
C GLY A 94 -10.65 -4.73 19.54
N TYR A 95 -10.39 -5.74 18.70
CA TYR A 95 -9.43 -5.65 17.61
C TYR A 95 -10.10 -5.07 16.38
N GLU A 96 -9.40 -4.16 15.71
CA GLU A 96 -9.77 -3.65 14.40
C GLU A 96 -8.95 -4.38 13.33
N THR A 97 -9.63 -4.85 12.28
CA THR A 97 -8.99 -5.55 11.15
C THR A 97 -8.67 -4.56 10.04
N PHE A 98 -7.42 -4.54 9.62
CA PHE A 98 -6.94 -3.70 8.52
C PHE A 98 -6.31 -4.54 7.42
N TYR A 99 -6.82 -4.41 6.20
CA TYR A 99 -6.22 -5.00 5.00
C TYR A 99 -5.27 -4.00 4.35
N VAL A 100 -4.03 -4.42 4.07
CA VAL A 100 -2.96 -3.58 3.56
C VAL A 100 -2.75 -3.82 2.07
N GLY A 101 -2.83 -2.76 1.27
CA GLY A 101 -2.68 -2.81 -0.18
C GLY A 101 -1.86 -1.66 -0.74
N LYS A 102 -1.64 -1.69 -2.06
CA LYS A 102 -0.87 -0.64 -2.77
C LYS A 102 -1.64 0.68 -2.89
N THR A 103 -2.97 0.60 -2.84
CA THR A 103 -3.90 1.71 -3.00
C THR A 103 -4.99 1.55 -1.95
N SER A 104 -5.40 2.65 -1.32
CA SER A 104 -6.53 2.62 -0.39
C SER A 104 -7.86 2.43 -1.11
N LEU A 105 -8.81 1.78 -0.45
CA LEU A 105 -10.19 1.62 -0.92
C LEU A 105 -11.15 1.88 0.23
N THR A 106 -12.14 2.73 0.00
CA THR A 106 -13.20 3.05 0.96
C THR A 106 -14.52 2.74 0.30
N LYS A 107 -15.39 2.01 1.00
CA LYS A 107 -16.73 1.68 0.52
C LYS A 107 -17.64 2.91 0.68
N LYS A 108 -18.36 3.28 -0.38
CA LYS A 108 -19.20 4.50 -0.41
C LYS A 108 -20.40 4.44 0.54
N ASP A 109 -21.02 3.27 0.72
CA ASP A 109 -22.29 3.16 1.46
C ASP A 109 -22.17 3.50 2.95
N ASP A 110 -21.10 3.01 3.60
CA ASP A 110 -20.89 3.09 5.05
C ASP A 110 -19.59 3.82 5.41
N ASN A 111 -18.91 4.38 4.41
CA ASN A 111 -17.59 5.01 4.52
C ASN A 111 -16.54 4.08 5.18
N LYS A 112 -16.75 2.76 5.08
CA LYS A 112 -15.86 1.77 5.69
C LYS A 112 -14.59 1.62 4.86
N MET A 113 -13.44 1.78 5.50
CA MET A 113 -12.14 1.55 4.87
C MET A 113 -11.95 0.05 4.65
N LEU A 114 -11.93 -0.38 3.39
CA LEU A 114 -11.72 -1.78 3.01
C LEU A 114 -10.24 -2.11 2.87
N ILE A 115 -9.45 -1.17 2.36
CA ILE A 115 -8.00 -1.34 2.17
C ILE A 115 -7.29 -0.08 2.62
N ILE A 116 -6.29 -0.24 3.48
CA ILE A 116 -5.34 0.80 3.84
C ILE A 116 -4.16 0.80 2.88
N ASP A 117 -3.67 1.98 2.56
CA ASP A 117 -2.46 2.14 1.77
C ASP A 117 -1.24 1.71 2.59
N TRP A 118 -0.32 0.96 1.98
CA TRP A 118 0.92 0.51 2.62
C TRP A 118 1.78 1.65 3.18
N ARG A 119 1.59 2.88 2.67
CA ARG A 119 2.29 4.09 3.11
C ARG A 119 1.66 4.71 4.36
N ALA A 120 0.46 4.30 4.74
CA ALA A 120 -0.21 4.79 5.94
C ALA A 120 0.66 4.54 7.18
N PRO A 121 0.62 5.43 8.19
CA PRO A 121 1.35 5.27 9.44
C PRO A 121 1.17 3.87 10.06
N MET A 122 -0.07 3.44 10.26
CA MET A 122 -0.40 2.15 10.88
C MET A 122 0.05 0.94 10.05
N ALA A 123 0.23 1.08 8.74
CA ALA A 123 0.74 0.00 7.90
C ALA A 123 2.20 -0.35 8.23
N SER A 124 2.93 0.47 9.02
CA SER A 124 4.25 0.08 9.55
C SER A 124 4.17 -1.15 10.43
N LEU A 125 3.05 -1.36 11.14
CA LEU A 125 2.83 -2.54 11.98
C LEU A 125 2.87 -3.82 11.16
N TYR A 126 2.43 -3.78 9.90
CA TYR A 126 2.54 -4.93 9.01
C TYR A 126 4.01 -5.28 8.71
N TYR A 127 4.92 -4.30 8.59
CA TYR A 127 6.31 -4.56 8.23
C TYR A 127 7.22 -4.81 9.44
N SER A 128 7.05 -4.01 10.50
CA SER A 128 7.93 -3.95 11.68
C SER A 128 7.29 -4.46 12.96
N GLY A 129 5.96 -4.66 12.98
CA GLY A 129 5.26 -5.14 14.16
C GLY A 129 5.45 -6.64 14.38
N GLU A 130 5.85 -7.00 15.59
CA GLU A 130 5.75 -8.36 16.11
C GLU A 130 4.39 -8.57 16.78
N ILE A 131 3.96 -9.83 16.93
CA ILE A 131 2.72 -10.13 17.64
C ILE A 131 2.92 -9.82 19.13
N GLY A 132 1.95 -9.11 19.71
CA GLY A 132 2.03 -8.58 21.06
C GLY A 132 2.02 -7.05 21.08
N GLU A 133 2.61 -6.48 22.13
CA GLU A 133 2.65 -5.04 22.32
C GLU A 133 3.52 -4.36 21.25
N VAL A 134 2.91 -3.43 20.53
CA VAL A 134 3.55 -2.68 19.44
C VAL A 134 3.18 -1.21 19.50
N MET A 135 4.00 -0.40 18.84
CA MET A 135 3.74 1.02 18.68
C MET A 135 4.04 1.46 17.25
N TYR A 136 3.33 2.50 16.81
CA TYR A 136 3.65 3.18 15.56
C TYR A 136 3.49 4.68 15.69
N LYS A 137 4.22 5.43 14.85
CA LYS A 137 4.18 6.88 14.83
C LYS A 137 3.14 7.36 13.82
N ALA A 138 2.12 8.07 14.30
CA ALA A 138 1.11 8.77 13.51
C ALA A 138 1.34 10.29 13.53
N PRO A 139 0.71 11.07 12.63
CA PRO A 139 0.77 12.54 12.66
C PRO A 139 0.31 13.13 14.01
N GLY A 140 -0.66 12.49 14.68
CA GLY A 140 -1.16 12.90 15.99
C GLY A 140 -0.31 12.46 17.20
N GLY A 141 0.78 11.72 16.98
CA GLY A 141 1.62 11.20 18.06
C GLY A 141 1.92 9.71 17.96
N LEU A 142 2.49 9.15 19.02
CA LEU A 142 2.75 7.72 19.13
C LEU A 142 1.45 7.00 19.52
N ILE A 143 1.09 5.96 18.77
CA ILE A 143 -0.03 5.09 19.07
C ILE A 143 0.52 3.76 19.57
N ILE A 144 0.04 3.31 20.73
CA ILE A 144 0.44 2.05 21.38
C ILE A 144 -0.76 1.10 21.34
N GLY A 145 -0.51 -0.18 21.15
CA GLY A 145 -1.55 -1.20 21.20
C GLY A 145 -0.99 -2.61 21.08
N ASP A 146 -1.88 -3.55 20.82
CA ASP A 146 -1.58 -4.97 20.71
C ASP A 146 -1.89 -5.48 19.30
N LEU A 147 -0.95 -6.20 18.69
CA LEU A 147 -1.10 -6.83 17.38
C LEU A 147 -1.34 -8.33 17.56
N GLU A 148 -2.56 -8.79 17.28
CA GLU A 148 -2.95 -10.19 17.47
C GLU A 148 -2.61 -11.05 16.24
N LEU A 149 -2.87 -10.51 15.06
CA LEU A 149 -2.72 -11.23 13.80
C LEU A 149 -1.92 -10.42 12.78
N LYS A 150 -1.01 -11.10 12.11
CA LYS A 150 -0.39 -10.65 10.85
C LYS A 150 -0.53 -11.77 9.82
N ARG A 151 -1.21 -11.48 8.73
CA ARG A 151 -1.51 -12.43 7.65
C ARG A 151 -1.06 -11.86 6.31
N GLN A 152 -0.54 -12.72 5.46
CA GLN A 152 -0.18 -12.39 4.08
C GLN A 152 -1.00 -13.23 3.11
N TYR A 153 -1.36 -12.59 2.00
CA TYR A 153 -2.12 -13.21 0.93
C TYR A 153 -1.30 -13.23 -0.35
N GLU A 154 -1.38 -14.34 -1.06
CA GLU A 154 -1.05 -14.37 -2.48
C GLU A 154 -2.35 -14.35 -3.28
N ILE A 155 -2.55 -13.27 -4.00
CA ILE A 155 -3.73 -13.07 -4.86
C ILE A 155 -3.25 -13.00 -6.30
N GLN A 156 -3.95 -13.66 -7.20
CA GLN A 156 -3.71 -13.59 -8.64
C GLN A 156 -5.05 -13.58 -9.37
N LYS A 157 -5.26 -12.62 -10.29
CA LYS A 157 -6.48 -12.53 -11.10
C LYS A 157 -7.76 -12.60 -10.27
N LYS A 158 -7.82 -11.83 -9.16
CA LYS A 158 -8.95 -11.80 -8.21
C LYS A 158 -9.20 -13.12 -7.45
N GLU A 159 -8.29 -14.08 -7.50
CA GLU A 159 -8.39 -15.35 -6.77
C GLU A 159 -7.35 -15.43 -5.65
N LEU A 160 -7.78 -15.97 -4.50
CA LEU A 160 -6.92 -16.18 -3.34
C LEU A 160 -6.16 -17.51 -3.48
N ILE A 161 -4.87 -17.43 -3.78
CA ILE A 161 -4.01 -18.58 -4.06
C ILE A 161 -3.44 -19.17 -2.78
N ASN A 162 -2.84 -18.33 -1.94
CA ASN A 162 -2.21 -18.73 -0.70
C ASN A 162 -2.55 -17.78 0.46
N ILE A 163 -2.67 -18.36 1.66
CA ILE A 163 -2.78 -17.64 2.93
C ILE A 163 -1.63 -18.07 3.84
N PHE A 164 -0.99 -17.09 4.47
CA PHE A 164 0.11 -17.32 5.39
C PHE A 164 -0.08 -16.50 6.67
N ASP A 165 -0.17 -17.19 7.81
CA ASP A 165 -0.23 -16.56 9.12
C ASP A 165 1.19 -16.45 9.70
N LYS A 166 1.55 -15.23 10.14
CA LYS A 166 2.85 -14.76 10.64
C LYS A 166 3.98 -14.65 9.59
N GLY A 167 4.49 -13.42 9.37
CA GLY A 167 5.86 -13.11 8.90
C GLY A 167 6.44 -13.89 7.69
N LEU A 168 5.62 -14.32 6.73
CA LEU A 168 6.06 -15.18 5.63
C LEU A 168 6.02 -14.45 4.30
N THR A 169 7.14 -13.81 3.92
CA THR A 169 7.34 -13.24 2.58
C THR A 169 7.21 -14.31 1.49
N PRO A 170 6.59 -14.03 0.34
CA PRO A 170 6.69 -14.89 -0.81
C PRO A 170 7.96 -14.49 -1.56
N MET A 171 9.08 -15.16 -1.30
CA MET A 171 10.27 -15.05 -2.16
C MET A 171 10.61 -16.41 -2.75
N ASP A 172 10.82 -16.40 -4.06
CA ASP A 172 11.24 -17.44 -5.01
C ASP A 172 10.86 -18.89 -4.68
N GLU A 173 10.06 -19.48 -5.55
CA GLU A 173 9.71 -20.91 -5.59
C GLU A 173 10.97 -21.81 -5.47
N TYR A 174 12.13 -21.35 -5.96
CA TYR A 174 13.43 -22.00 -5.78
C TYR A 174 13.99 -21.93 -4.35
N LEU A 175 13.90 -20.77 -3.68
CA LEU A 175 14.34 -20.64 -2.29
C LEU A 175 13.40 -21.39 -1.36
N GLN A 176 12.09 -21.35 -1.62
CA GLN A 176 11.11 -22.13 -0.87
C GLN A 176 11.37 -23.63 -0.99
N THR A 177 11.57 -24.17 -2.19
CA THR A 177 11.81 -25.62 -2.36
C THR A 177 13.05 -26.06 -1.57
N ALA A 178 14.12 -25.26 -1.54
CA ALA A 178 15.30 -25.51 -0.69
C ALA A 178 15.03 -25.33 0.83
N LEU A 179 14.12 -24.43 1.21
CA LEU A 179 13.72 -24.14 2.60
C LEU A 179 12.72 -25.16 3.18
N TRP A 180 11.91 -25.81 2.35
CA TRP A 180 10.98 -26.86 2.81
C TRP A 180 11.71 -28.19 3.05
N GLU A 181 12.81 -28.46 2.34
CA GLU A 181 13.68 -29.61 2.61
C GLU A 181 14.45 -29.51 3.94
N LYS A 182 14.66 -28.30 4.46
CA LYS A 182 15.28 -28.07 5.78
C LYS A 182 14.43 -27.12 6.60
N LYS A 183 13.68 -27.67 7.57
CA LYS A 183 12.90 -26.94 8.59
C LYS A 183 13.76 -25.97 9.43
N ASP A 184 14.24 -24.88 8.85
CA ASP A 184 15.13 -23.92 9.53
C ASP A 184 14.39 -22.61 9.77
N ASN A 185 13.98 -22.38 11.01
CA ASN A 185 13.31 -21.14 11.42
C ASN A 185 14.22 -19.91 11.32
N ARG A 186 15.56 -20.08 11.32
CA ARG A 186 16.52 -18.96 11.27
C ARG A 186 16.42 -18.14 9.98
N LEU A 187 16.16 -18.79 8.86
CA LEU A 187 16.00 -18.12 7.56
C LEU A 187 14.73 -17.28 7.50
N LYS A 188 13.66 -17.66 8.23
CA LYS A 188 12.44 -16.86 8.33
C LYS A 188 12.66 -15.58 9.15
N ASP A 189 13.40 -15.70 10.24
CA ASP A 189 13.75 -14.56 11.10
C ASP A 189 14.60 -13.55 10.30
N ILE A 190 15.58 -14.01 9.52
CA ILE A 190 16.40 -13.13 8.65
C ILE A 190 15.53 -12.32 7.68
N VAL A 191 14.56 -12.94 7.01
CA VAL A 191 13.72 -12.24 6.03
C VAL A 191 12.82 -11.21 6.68
N ASN A 192 12.22 -11.53 7.84
CA ASN A 192 11.41 -10.57 8.60
C ASN A 192 12.27 -9.39 9.07
N THR A 193 13.48 -9.65 9.56
CA THR A 193 14.43 -8.60 9.95
C THR A 193 14.79 -7.70 8.76
N ILE A 194 15.09 -8.27 7.58
CA ILE A 194 15.37 -7.50 6.36
C ILE A 194 14.19 -6.59 6.00
N GLN A 195 12.95 -7.08 6.08
CA GLN A 195 11.77 -6.26 5.78
C GLN A 195 11.56 -5.14 6.78
N SER A 196 11.81 -5.41 8.07
CA SER A 196 11.75 -4.38 9.11
C SER A 196 12.81 -3.30 8.88
N GLU A 197 14.07 -3.71 8.65
CA GLU A 197 15.17 -2.79 8.34
C GLU A 197 14.89 -1.94 7.09
N GLN A 198 14.34 -2.54 6.04
CA GLN A 198 13.93 -1.82 4.84
C GLN A 198 12.82 -0.81 5.15
N ASN A 199 11.81 -1.19 5.94
CA ASN A 199 10.75 -0.29 6.36
C ASN A 199 11.28 0.87 7.21
N ASP A 200 12.24 0.63 8.08
CA ASP A 200 12.90 1.67 8.88
C ASP A 200 13.65 2.66 8.00
N ILE A 201 14.37 2.18 6.97
CA ILE A 201 15.04 3.03 5.98
C ILE A 201 13.99 3.83 5.17
N ILE A 202 12.90 3.21 4.75
CA ILE A 202 11.82 3.86 3.98
C ILE A 202 11.16 4.96 4.82
N ARG A 203 10.92 4.71 6.11
CA ARG A 203 10.19 5.60 7.02
C ARG A 203 11.09 6.49 7.88
N ALA A 204 12.41 6.40 7.72
CA ALA A 204 13.37 7.23 8.44
C ALA A 204 13.06 8.72 8.27
N ASP A 205 13.34 9.49 9.31
CA ASP A 205 13.04 10.92 9.39
C ASP A 205 13.52 11.69 8.14
N LYS A 206 12.65 12.55 7.59
CA LYS A 206 12.97 13.40 6.43
C LYS A 206 14.01 14.47 6.74
N GLY A 207 14.15 14.88 8.01
CA GLY A 207 15.02 15.98 8.44
C GLY A 207 16.48 15.59 8.62
N LYS A 208 16.85 14.34 8.35
CA LYS A 208 18.19 13.80 8.60
C LYS A 208 18.83 13.30 7.31
N VAL A 209 20.14 13.48 7.18
CA VAL A 209 20.93 12.81 6.15
C VAL A 209 20.97 11.31 6.46
N LEU A 210 20.58 10.49 5.49
CA LEU A 210 20.52 9.04 5.61
C LEU A 210 21.51 8.39 4.63
N ILE A 211 22.45 7.60 5.16
CA ILE A 211 23.39 6.81 4.36
C ILE A 211 22.93 5.34 4.42
N VAL A 212 22.68 4.74 3.26
CA VAL A 212 22.25 3.34 3.17
C VAL A 212 23.35 2.51 2.55
N GLN A 213 23.95 1.63 3.34
CA GLN A 213 24.98 0.68 2.90
C GLN A 213 24.40 -0.73 2.82
N GLY A 214 24.71 -1.44 1.74
CA GLY A 214 24.28 -2.84 1.58
C GLY A 214 25.02 -3.54 0.44
N VAL A 215 25.01 -4.87 0.45
CA VAL A 215 25.68 -5.70 -0.57
C VAL A 215 25.00 -5.63 -1.95
N ALA A 216 25.68 -6.09 -3.00
CA ALA A 216 25.05 -6.21 -4.32
C ALA A 216 23.78 -7.08 -4.25
N GLY A 217 22.72 -6.68 -4.96
CA GLY A 217 21.43 -7.40 -4.93
C GLY A 217 20.55 -7.13 -3.70
N SER A 218 20.99 -6.34 -2.71
CA SER A 218 20.22 -6.08 -1.48
C SER A 218 18.98 -5.17 -1.64
N GLY A 219 18.56 -4.87 -2.87
CA GLY A 219 17.36 -4.06 -3.13
C GLY A 219 17.48 -2.55 -2.89
N LYS A 220 18.68 -1.98 -2.76
CA LYS A 220 18.89 -0.54 -2.47
C LYS A 220 18.10 0.40 -3.39
N THR A 221 18.12 0.15 -4.70
CA THR A 221 17.37 0.96 -5.68
C THR A 221 15.86 0.93 -5.38
N THR A 222 15.31 -0.26 -5.12
CA THR A 222 13.90 -0.44 -4.74
C THR A 222 13.58 0.27 -3.43
N ILE A 223 14.46 0.18 -2.43
CA ILE A 223 14.31 0.88 -1.14
C ILE A 223 14.25 2.39 -1.35
N VAL A 224 15.13 2.95 -2.18
CA VAL A 224 15.13 4.40 -2.50
C VAL A 224 13.83 4.81 -3.18
N LEU A 225 13.37 4.04 -4.18
CA LEU A 225 12.10 4.30 -4.86
C LEU A 225 10.90 4.26 -3.90
N HIS A 226 10.85 3.24 -3.04
CA HIS A 226 9.81 3.13 -2.02
C HIS A 226 9.89 4.26 -0.99
N ARG A 227 11.09 4.68 -0.59
CA ARG A 227 11.29 5.85 0.28
C ARG A 227 10.76 7.11 -0.37
N ILE A 228 11.06 7.38 -1.64
CA ILE A 228 10.52 8.53 -2.36
C ILE A 228 8.99 8.47 -2.39
N ALA A 229 8.41 7.32 -2.74
CA ALA A 229 6.95 7.14 -2.76
C ALA A 229 6.30 7.36 -1.38
N TYR A 230 6.96 6.92 -0.30
CA TYR A 230 6.52 7.15 1.08
C TYR A 230 6.61 8.62 1.48
N LEU A 231 7.74 9.29 1.19
CA LEU A 231 7.93 10.71 1.50
C LEU A 231 6.92 11.58 0.75
N MET A 232 6.76 11.32 -0.55
CA MET A 232 5.75 12.01 -1.36
C MET A 232 4.35 11.78 -0.83
N TYR A 233 4.01 10.58 -0.34
CA TYR A 233 2.69 10.31 0.23
C TYR A 233 2.47 10.97 1.60
N THR A 234 3.47 10.92 2.47
CA THR A 234 3.35 11.37 3.86
C THR A 234 3.48 12.89 3.98
N TYR A 235 4.23 13.51 3.08
CA TYR A 235 4.56 14.93 3.12
C TYR A 235 4.11 15.66 1.84
N GLN A 236 2.96 15.29 1.28
CA GLN A 236 2.42 15.84 0.02
C GLN A 236 2.39 17.37 -0.05
N GLU A 237 2.20 18.03 1.10
CA GLU A 237 2.14 19.50 1.19
C GLU A 237 3.52 20.17 1.15
N ILE A 238 4.58 19.41 1.44
CA ILE A 238 5.95 19.92 1.59
C ILE A 238 6.86 19.42 0.45
N PHE A 239 6.63 18.19 -0.01
CA PHE A 239 7.40 17.52 -1.05
C PHE A 239 6.76 17.69 -2.42
N ASP A 240 7.36 18.57 -3.20
CA ASP A 240 7.06 18.72 -4.62
C ASP A 240 7.91 17.73 -5.43
N ALA A 241 7.25 16.92 -6.26
CA ALA A 241 7.91 15.94 -7.12
C ALA A 241 8.91 16.60 -8.07
N GLU A 242 8.63 17.83 -8.51
CA GLU A 242 9.47 18.57 -9.46
C GLU A 242 10.79 19.06 -8.84
N LYS A 243 10.86 19.12 -7.50
CA LYS A 243 12.04 19.57 -6.75
C LYS A 243 12.96 18.42 -6.33
N LEU A 244 12.63 17.19 -6.72
CA LEU A 244 13.41 16.00 -6.39
C LEU A 244 14.56 15.82 -7.41
N LEU A 245 15.81 15.89 -6.93
CA LEU A 245 16.98 15.55 -7.73
C LEU A 245 17.43 14.12 -7.42
N ILE A 246 17.42 13.26 -8.44
CA ILE A 246 17.94 11.89 -8.35
C ILE A 246 19.19 11.80 -9.22
N ILE A 247 20.32 11.48 -8.60
CA ILE A 247 21.59 11.27 -9.29
C ILE A 247 21.88 9.78 -9.28
N VAL A 248 21.80 9.16 -10.45
CA VAL A 248 22.11 7.74 -10.65
C VAL A 248 23.03 7.57 -11.86
N PRO A 249 23.91 6.54 -11.85
CA PRO A 249 24.85 6.31 -12.94
C PRO A 249 24.19 5.84 -14.26
N THR A 250 22.93 5.38 -14.22
CA THR A 250 22.18 4.92 -15.39
C THR A 250 20.72 5.39 -15.35
N ILE A 251 20.13 5.62 -16.52
CA ILE A 251 18.76 6.12 -16.67
C ILE A 251 17.78 4.96 -16.44
N PHE A 252 17.37 4.76 -15.19
CA PHE A 252 16.24 3.90 -14.82
C PHE A 252 15.00 4.73 -14.40
N PHE A 253 15.01 6.02 -14.71
CA PHE A 253 13.96 7.01 -14.40
C PHE A 253 13.36 7.58 -15.67
#